data_AF-A0A165ESD8-F1
#
_entry.id   AF-A0A165ESD8-F1
#
_cell.length_a   1.000
_cell.length_b   1.000
_cell.length_c   1.000
_cell.angle_alpha   90.00
_cell.angle_beta   90.00
_cell.angle_gamma   90.00
#
_symmetry.space_group_name_H-M   'P 1'
#
loop_
_entity.id
_entity.type
_entity.pdbx_description
1 polymer ?
#
loop_
_entity_poly.entity_id
_entity_poly.type
_entity_poly.pdbx_seq_one_letter_code
_entity_poly.pdbx_strand_id
1 'polypeptide(L)'
;MIMIMKIKRITFNRSTNMTSNNRTEAPAHDDMPTIALTAVSSLSRSSLTTINMLVEQMTRSLPMGDIIRMVDEVQLLERQNTILQESARWTDVEFHTRIEFARERLDHEESMIAWTLEQAASLVANHNPELSDRRTSTFAIDQALRRTAEKLDKLERKLAYARQTLPIAEKLRIVGVSNNVLRNAMSSPHALELALRLFRLNELLLFKTDEMARARQEHECAIVLTLIPAQGASAT
;
A
#
# COMPACT_ATOMS: atom_id res chain seq x y z
N MET A 1 -3.90 0.27 -55.65
CA MET A 1 -3.09 -0.74 -54.94
C MET A 1 -3.03 -0.32 -53.47
N ILE A 2 -3.90 -0.85 -52.62
CA ILE A 2 -4.03 -0.43 -51.22
C ILE A 2 -3.27 -1.44 -50.35
N MET A 3 -2.23 -0.95 -49.67
CA MET A 3 -1.37 -1.75 -48.81
C MET A 3 -2.03 -1.87 -47.43
N ILE A 4 -2.61 -3.03 -47.14
CA ILE A 4 -3.20 -3.32 -45.83
C ILE A 4 -2.05 -3.75 -44.89
N MET A 5 -1.59 -2.83 -44.04
CA MET A 5 -0.69 -3.17 -42.94
C MET A 5 -1.46 -3.97 -41.88
N LYS A 6 -1.04 -5.22 -41.67
CA LYS A 6 -1.53 -6.08 -40.59
C LYS A 6 -1.11 -5.50 -39.24
N ILE A 7 -2.05 -4.90 -38.53
CA ILE A 7 -1.90 -4.61 -37.10
C ILE A 7 -1.90 -5.96 -36.36
N LYS A 8 -0.78 -6.29 -35.71
CA LYS A 8 -0.70 -7.42 -34.78
C LYS A 8 -1.72 -7.19 -33.66
N ARG A 9 -2.80 -7.96 -33.66
CA ARG A 9 -3.65 -8.14 -32.48
C ARG A 9 -2.77 -8.64 -31.34
N ILE A 10 -2.72 -7.89 -30.24
CA ILE A 10 -2.27 -8.41 -28.96
C ILE A 10 -3.36 -9.38 -28.50
N THR A 11 -3.10 -10.66 -28.71
CA THR A 11 -3.94 -11.75 -28.21
C THR A 11 -3.81 -11.79 -26.69
N PHE A 12 -4.85 -11.38 -25.97
CA PHE A 12 -5.02 -11.74 -24.57
C PHE A 12 -5.29 -13.25 -24.52
N ASN A 13 -4.25 -14.05 -24.28
CA ASN A 13 -4.40 -15.47 -24.01
C ASN A 13 -5.14 -15.65 -22.67
N ARG A 14 -6.46 -15.74 -22.75
CA ARG A 14 -7.30 -16.30 -21.71
C ARG A 14 -7.26 -17.82 -21.85
N SER A 15 -6.17 -18.44 -21.39
CA SER A 15 -6.12 -19.90 -21.23
C SER A 15 -6.87 -20.27 -19.96
N THR A 16 -8.12 -20.68 -20.15
CA THR A 16 -8.84 -21.58 -19.25
C THR A 16 -8.16 -22.94 -19.30
N ASN A 17 -7.42 -23.30 -18.24
CA ASN A 17 -7.11 -24.69 -17.92
C ASN A 17 -7.58 -24.96 -16.50
N MET A 18 -8.77 -25.55 -16.39
CA MET A 18 -9.13 -26.38 -15.25
C MET A 18 -8.51 -27.76 -15.46
N THR A 19 -7.52 -28.12 -14.65
CA THR A 19 -7.60 -29.25 -13.72
C THR A 19 -6.23 -29.53 -13.08
N SER A 20 -6.33 -29.96 -11.81
CA SER A 20 -5.42 -30.87 -11.13
C SER A 20 -4.13 -30.31 -10.51
N ASN A 21 -4.16 -30.27 -9.17
CA ASN A 21 -3.05 -30.45 -8.25
C ASN A 21 -1.95 -29.40 -8.29
N ASN A 22 -2.12 -28.33 -7.52
CA ASN A 22 -1.03 -27.79 -6.73
C ASN A 22 -1.59 -27.37 -5.37
N ARG A 23 -1.09 -28.03 -4.31
CA ARG A 23 -1.16 -27.50 -2.95
C ARG A 23 -0.70 -26.06 -3.03
N THR A 24 -1.62 -25.13 -2.81
CA THR A 24 -1.29 -23.72 -2.70
C THR A 24 -0.55 -23.59 -1.37
N GLU A 25 0.77 -23.69 -1.42
CA GLU A 25 1.60 -23.17 -0.36
C GLU A 25 1.16 -21.72 -0.14
N ALA A 26 0.77 -21.44 1.11
CA ALA A 26 0.39 -20.10 1.53
C ALA A 26 1.52 -19.14 1.10
N PRO A 27 1.20 -17.95 0.58
CA PRO A 27 2.22 -16.96 0.28
C PRO A 27 3.03 -16.73 1.55
N ALA A 28 4.36 -16.78 1.42
CA ALA A 28 5.29 -16.52 2.51
C ALA A 28 4.86 -15.23 3.23
N HIS A 29 4.75 -15.30 4.55
CA HIS A 29 4.47 -14.17 5.43
C HIS A 29 5.57 -13.11 5.31
N ASP A 30 5.47 -12.24 4.30
CA ASP A 30 6.56 -11.34 3.92
C ASP A 30 6.64 -10.06 4.77
N ASP A 31 6.13 -10.04 6.00
CA ASP A 31 6.00 -8.77 6.74
C ASP A 31 6.13 -8.86 8.26
N MET A 32 6.63 -9.97 8.78
CA MET A 32 6.93 -10.06 10.20
C MET A 32 8.31 -10.70 10.37
N PRO A 33 9.31 -9.98 10.92
CA PRO A 33 10.58 -10.60 11.24
C PRO A 33 10.30 -11.71 12.25
N THR A 34 10.26 -12.95 11.76
CA THR A 34 10.00 -14.19 12.51
C THR A 34 10.92 -14.33 13.72
N ILE A 35 12.07 -13.65 13.68
CA ILE A 35 13.08 -13.55 14.74
C ILE A 35 12.56 -12.78 15.97
N ALA A 36 11.65 -11.82 15.82
CA ALA A 36 11.18 -10.96 16.92
C ALA A 36 10.06 -11.60 17.77
N LEU A 37 9.43 -12.67 17.29
CA LEU A 37 8.30 -13.34 17.96
C LEU A 37 8.71 -14.55 18.79
N THR A 38 9.90 -15.11 18.58
CA THR A 38 10.39 -16.27 19.36
C THR A 38 10.59 -15.94 20.84
N ALA A 39 10.85 -14.67 21.17
CA ALA A 39 11.02 -14.17 22.52
C ALA A 39 9.69 -13.87 23.26
N VAL A 40 8.54 -14.06 22.60
CA VAL A 40 7.19 -13.81 23.13
C VAL A 40 6.56 -15.13 23.62
N SER A 41 5.70 -15.06 24.63
CA SER A 41 4.90 -16.22 25.07
C SER A 41 4.14 -16.81 23.87
N SER A 42 4.05 -18.14 23.81
CA SER A 42 3.33 -18.84 22.73
C SER A 42 1.87 -18.36 22.60
N LEU A 43 1.25 -17.99 23.72
CA LEU A 43 -0.11 -17.46 23.77
C LEU A 43 -0.25 -16.12 23.05
N SER A 44 0.61 -15.13 23.34
CA SER A 44 0.53 -13.81 22.70
C SER A 44 0.83 -13.86 21.20
N ARG A 45 1.75 -14.74 20.79
CA ARG A 45 1.96 -15.06 19.36
C ARG A 45 0.70 -15.61 18.72
N SER A 46 0.10 -16.64 19.34
CA SER A 46 -1.12 -17.26 18.84
C SER A 46 -2.25 -16.25 18.72
N SER A 47 -2.42 -15.35 19.70
CA SER A 47 -3.43 -14.29 19.65
C SER A 47 -3.18 -13.31 18.49
N LEU A 48 -1.97 -12.80 18.33
CA LEU A 48 -1.61 -11.90 17.22
C LEU A 48 -1.81 -12.56 15.86
N THR A 49 -1.37 -13.81 15.71
CA THR A 49 -1.57 -14.59 14.50
C THR A 49 -3.06 -14.80 14.22
N THR A 50 -3.86 -15.07 15.25
CA THR A 50 -5.31 -15.23 15.11
C THR A 50 -5.97 -13.93 14.67
N ILE A 51 -5.60 -12.78 15.27
CA ILE A 51 -6.16 -11.48 14.87
C ILE A 51 -5.78 -11.17 13.42
N ASN A 52 -4.52 -11.35 13.03
CA ASN A 52 -4.09 -11.14 11.65
C ASN A 52 -4.82 -12.08 10.68
N MET A 53 -5.00 -13.35 11.04
CA MET A 53 -5.77 -14.31 10.24
C MET A 53 -7.22 -13.87 10.09
N LEU A 54 -7.86 -13.37 11.15
CA LEU A 54 -9.23 -12.86 11.09
C LEU A 54 -9.32 -11.60 10.22
N VAL A 55 -8.36 -10.68 10.32
CA VAL A 55 -8.28 -9.48 9.46
C VAL A 55 -8.12 -9.87 7.98
N GLU A 56 -7.24 -10.83 7.69
CA GLU A 56 -7.09 -11.37 6.33
C GLU A 56 -8.36 -12.07 5.85
N GLN A 57 -9.00 -12.84 6.71
CA GLN A 57 -10.25 -13.51 6.39
C GLN A 57 -11.35 -12.48 6.09
N MET A 58 -11.49 -11.42 6.90
CA MET A 58 -12.46 -10.35 6.66
C MET A 58 -12.22 -9.60 5.34
N THR A 59 -10.96 -9.46 4.92
CA THR A 59 -10.60 -8.77 3.67
C THR A 59 -10.73 -9.65 2.43
N ARG A 60 -10.62 -10.97 2.57
CA ARG A 60 -10.67 -11.92 1.44
C ARG A 60 -11.99 -12.66 1.31
N SER A 61 -12.81 -12.72 2.36
CA SER A 61 -14.06 -13.50 2.37
C SER A 61 -15.28 -12.67 2.03
N LEU A 62 -16.26 -13.32 1.39
CA LEU A 62 -17.56 -12.74 1.10
C LEU A 62 -18.43 -12.67 2.36
N PRO A 63 -19.30 -11.64 2.50
CA PRO A 63 -19.55 -10.55 1.55
C PRO A 63 -18.61 -9.33 1.74
N MET A 64 -17.81 -9.31 2.80
CA MET A 64 -17.07 -8.12 3.24
C MET A 64 -15.94 -7.75 2.28
N GLY A 65 -15.20 -8.74 1.78
CA GLY A 65 -14.13 -8.54 0.80
C GLY A 65 -14.62 -7.88 -0.48
N ASP A 66 -15.81 -8.22 -0.98
CA ASP A 66 -16.39 -7.57 -2.16
C ASP A 66 -16.70 -6.10 -1.91
N ILE A 67 -17.32 -5.79 -0.77
CA ILE A 67 -17.60 -4.42 -0.38
C ILE A 67 -16.31 -3.60 -0.31
N ILE A 68 -15.26 -4.15 0.33
CA ILE A 68 -13.96 -3.49 0.44
C ILE A 68 -13.36 -3.21 -0.94
N ARG A 69 -13.38 -4.20 -1.85
CA ARG A 69 -12.87 -4.04 -3.22
C ARG A 69 -13.65 -2.99 -4.00
N MET A 70 -14.97 -2.96 -3.86
CA MET A 70 -15.81 -1.97 -4.51
C MET A 70 -15.56 -0.56 -3.98
N VAL A 71 -15.37 -0.40 -2.67
CA VAL A 71 -14.98 0.90 -2.07
C VAL A 71 -13.64 1.36 -2.62
N ASP A 72 -12.65 0.47 -2.69
CA ASP A 72 -11.33 0.79 -3.24
C ASP A 72 -11.43 1.23 -4.71
N GLU A 73 -12.23 0.53 -5.51
CA GLU A 73 -12.45 0.86 -6.91
C GLU A 73 -13.17 2.20 -7.09
N VAL A 74 -14.22 2.47 -6.29
CA VAL A 74 -14.92 3.76 -6.29
C VAL A 74 -13.95 4.89 -5.95
N GLN A 75 -13.18 4.76 -4.87
CA GLN A 75 -12.24 5.81 -4.45
C GLN A 75 -11.15 6.04 -5.50
N LEU A 76 -10.65 4.98 -6.14
CA LEU A 76 -9.68 5.09 -7.22
C LEU A 76 -10.26 5.85 -8.42
N LEU A 77 -11.47 5.49 -8.85
CA LEU A 77 -12.14 6.13 -9.99
C LEU A 77 -12.55 7.58 -9.69
N GLU A 78 -12.92 7.90 -8.44
CA GLU A 78 -13.17 9.27 -7.98
C GLU A 78 -11.89 10.11 -8.08
N ARG A 79 -10.76 9.62 -7.55
CA ARG A 79 -9.47 10.32 -7.68
C ARG A 79 -9.07 10.51 -9.14
N GLN A 80 -9.24 9.48 -9.96
CA GLN A 80 -8.96 9.57 -11.39
C GLN A 80 -9.87 10.58 -12.09
N ASN A 81 -11.15 10.65 -11.74
CA ASN A 81 -12.08 11.65 -12.27
C ASN A 81 -11.60 13.07 -11.97
N THR A 82 -11.21 13.35 -10.73
CA THR A 82 -10.67 14.65 -10.34
C THR A 82 -9.46 15.02 -11.18
N ILE A 83 -8.49 14.12 -11.33
CA ILE A 83 -7.30 14.37 -12.14
C ILE A 83 -7.64 14.56 -13.62
N LEU A 84 -8.54 13.76 -14.19
CA LEU A 84 -8.98 13.94 -15.58
C LEU A 84 -9.70 15.28 -15.80
N GLN A 85 -10.51 15.73 -14.84
CA GLN A 85 -11.18 17.03 -14.90
C GLN A 85 -10.20 18.20 -14.81
N GLU A 86 -9.22 18.11 -13.91
CA GLU A 86 -8.18 19.14 -13.75
C GLU A 86 -7.26 19.20 -14.98
N SER A 87 -6.87 18.04 -15.48
CA SER A 87 -5.93 17.91 -16.60
C SER A 87 -6.54 18.24 -17.96
N ALA A 88 -7.88 18.32 -18.06
CA ALA A 88 -8.56 18.74 -19.29
C ALA A 88 -8.17 20.15 -19.77
N ARG A 89 -7.56 20.97 -18.90
CA ARG A 89 -7.13 22.34 -19.20
C ARG A 89 -5.63 22.48 -19.41
N TRP A 90 -4.86 21.42 -19.20
CA TRP A 90 -3.41 21.50 -19.24
C TRP A 90 -2.87 21.37 -20.65
N THR A 91 -1.77 22.04 -20.87
CA THR A 91 -0.96 21.95 -22.08
C THR A 91 0.05 20.81 -21.98
N ASP A 92 0.54 20.34 -23.12
CA ASP A 92 1.56 19.28 -23.16
C ASP A 92 2.81 19.67 -22.35
N VAL A 93 3.24 20.93 -22.42
CA VAL A 93 4.40 21.43 -21.65
C VAL A 93 4.15 21.29 -20.15
N GLU A 94 2.98 21.67 -19.66
CA GLU A 94 2.62 21.54 -18.24
C GLU A 94 2.58 20.07 -17.79
N PHE A 95 2.09 19.15 -18.63
CA PHE A 95 2.16 17.73 -18.35
C PHE A 95 3.59 17.24 -18.17
N HIS A 96 4.49 17.60 -19.08
CA HIS A 96 5.89 17.18 -19.02
C HIS A 96 6.55 17.70 -17.74
N THR A 97 6.40 18.99 -17.42
CA THR A 97 6.95 19.57 -16.20
C THR A 97 6.42 18.90 -14.93
N ARG A 98 5.10 18.64 -14.86
CA ARG A 98 4.51 17.95 -13.69
C ARG A 98 4.99 16.50 -13.56
N ILE A 99 5.16 15.81 -14.68
CA ILE A 99 5.67 14.43 -14.70
C ILE A 99 7.12 14.37 -14.23
N GLU A 100 7.96 15.30 -14.70
CA GLU A 100 9.34 15.42 -14.24
C GLU A 100 9.40 15.71 -12.74
N PHE A 101 8.64 16.69 -12.27
CA PHE A 101 8.58 17.01 -10.84
C PHE A 101 8.10 15.82 -9.99
N ALA A 102 7.08 15.09 -10.45
CA ALA A 102 6.60 13.91 -9.74
C ALA A 102 7.67 12.80 -9.65
N ARG A 103 8.51 12.66 -10.67
CA ARG A 103 9.62 11.70 -10.69
C ARG A 103 10.74 12.11 -9.74
N GLU A 104 11.19 13.36 -9.81
CA GLU A 104 12.22 13.86 -8.89
C GLU A 104 11.79 13.70 -7.43
N ARG A 105 10.50 13.95 -7.16
CA ARG A 105 9.95 13.77 -5.83
C ARG A 105 9.90 12.30 -5.41
N LEU A 106 9.58 11.38 -6.32
CA LEU A 106 9.66 9.95 -6.04
C LEU A 106 11.08 9.53 -5.70
N ASP A 107 12.06 9.92 -6.50
CA ASP A 107 13.47 9.62 -6.28
C ASP A 107 13.95 10.16 -4.92
N HIS A 108 13.48 11.36 -4.55
CA HIS A 108 13.75 11.95 -3.25
C HIS A 108 13.13 11.14 -2.09
N GLU A 109 11.86 10.78 -2.17
CA GLU A 109 11.19 9.98 -1.12
C GLU A 109 11.84 8.60 -0.99
N GLU A 110 12.20 7.93 -2.08
CA GLU A 110 12.90 6.65 -2.04
C GLU A 110 14.27 6.74 -1.37
N SER A 111 15.04 7.78 -1.70
CA SER A 111 16.34 8.05 -1.09
C SER A 111 16.21 8.30 0.41
N MET A 112 15.20 9.08 0.80
CA MET A 112 14.94 9.41 2.20
C MET A 112 14.43 8.19 3.00
N ILE A 113 13.65 7.29 2.39
CA ILE A 113 13.23 6.02 3.03
C ILE A 113 14.46 5.17 3.31
N ALA A 114 15.30 4.97 2.30
CA ALA A 114 16.52 4.18 2.43
C ALA A 114 17.44 4.74 3.53
N TRP A 115 17.66 6.05 3.52
CA TRP A 115 18.46 6.73 4.53
C TRP A 115 17.86 6.59 5.94
N THR A 116 16.55 6.76 6.10
CA THR A 116 15.89 6.68 7.42
C THR A 116 16.00 5.27 8.02
N LEU A 117 15.84 4.24 7.19
CA LEU A 117 15.97 2.85 7.62
C LEU A 117 17.42 2.50 7.98
N GLU A 118 18.40 3.00 7.21
CA GLU A 118 19.83 2.84 7.53
C GLU A 118 20.18 3.48 8.87
N GLN A 119 19.69 4.70 9.14
CA GLN A 119 19.88 5.37 10.42
C GLN A 119 19.25 4.59 11.58
N ALA A 120 18.03 4.07 11.40
CA ALA A 120 17.39 3.24 12.41
C ALA A 120 18.22 1.97 12.72
N ALA A 121 18.74 1.30 11.69
CA ALA A 121 19.59 0.11 11.85
C ALA A 121 20.91 0.44 12.57
N SER A 122 21.56 1.54 12.20
CA SER A 122 22.81 2.00 12.82
C SER A 122 22.65 2.35 14.30
N LEU A 123 21.55 3.02 14.67
CA LEU A 123 21.27 3.34 16.07
C LEU A 123 21.14 2.07 16.93
N VAL A 124 20.40 1.06 16.45
CA VAL A 124 20.23 -0.21 17.15
C VAL A 124 21.58 -0.94 17.29
N ALA A 125 22.35 -1.04 16.21
CA ALA A 125 23.62 -1.75 16.20
C ALA A 125 24.66 -1.14 17.16
N ASN A 126 24.75 0.20 17.21
CA ASN A 126 25.79 0.89 17.95
C ASN A 126 25.49 1.07 19.44
N HIS A 127 24.23 1.25 19.83
CA HIS A 127 23.87 1.61 21.21
C HIS A 127 23.34 0.43 22.02
N ASN A 128 22.84 -0.62 21.37
CA ASN A 128 22.34 -1.81 22.03
C ASN A 128 22.67 -3.07 21.21
N PRO A 129 23.94 -3.49 21.13
CA PRO A 129 24.33 -4.66 20.35
C PRO A 129 23.63 -5.95 20.81
N GLU A 130 23.26 -6.05 22.10
CA GLU A 130 22.45 -7.16 22.64
C GLU A 130 21.00 -7.17 22.12
N LEU A 131 20.45 -5.99 21.76
CA LEU A 131 19.14 -5.87 21.11
C LEU A 131 19.19 -6.09 19.60
N SER A 132 20.38 -6.00 18.98
CA SER A 132 20.53 -6.33 17.55
C SER A 132 20.19 -7.80 17.27
N ASP A 133 20.57 -8.70 18.20
CA ASP A 133 20.22 -10.13 18.17
C ASP A 133 18.90 -10.46 18.88
N ARG A 134 18.50 -9.65 19.87
CA ARG A 134 17.23 -9.78 20.60
C ARG A 134 16.39 -8.52 20.42
N ARG A 135 15.75 -8.36 19.27
CA ARG A 135 14.57 -7.47 19.17
C ARG A 135 13.62 -7.82 20.32
N THR A 136 13.55 -6.95 21.31
CA THR A 136 12.87 -7.21 22.59
C THR A 136 11.42 -7.59 22.34
N SER A 137 11.03 -8.73 22.91
CA SER A 137 9.73 -9.38 22.69
C SER A 137 8.53 -8.44 22.86
N THR A 138 8.59 -7.53 23.84
CA THR A 138 7.54 -6.56 24.12
C THR A 138 7.41 -5.48 23.06
N PHE A 139 8.54 -4.97 22.54
CA PHE A 139 8.56 -3.97 21.48
C PHE A 139 7.97 -4.53 20.17
N ALA A 140 8.36 -5.75 19.81
CA ALA A 140 7.85 -6.43 18.62
C ALA A 140 6.34 -6.69 18.71
N ILE A 141 5.83 -7.02 19.90
CA ILE A 141 4.39 -7.15 20.15
C ILE A 141 3.68 -5.80 20.02
N ASP A 142 4.19 -4.73 20.64
CA ASP A 142 3.56 -3.41 20.59
C ASP A 142 3.48 -2.89 19.14
N GLN A 143 4.57 -3.05 18.39
CA GLN A 143 4.60 -2.70 16.97
C GLN A 143 3.63 -3.55 16.14
N ALA A 144 3.55 -4.87 16.40
CA ALA A 144 2.60 -5.75 15.72
C ALA A 144 1.15 -5.38 16.06
N LEU A 145 0.83 -5.09 17.33
CA LEU A 145 -0.50 -4.68 17.76
C LEU A 145 -0.90 -3.34 17.14
N ARG A 146 0.00 -2.36 17.08
CA ARG A 146 -0.25 -1.07 16.41
C ARG A 146 -0.54 -1.25 14.93
N ARG A 147 0.28 -2.01 14.20
CA ARG A 147 0.05 -2.33 12.78
C ARG A 147 -1.29 -3.03 12.56
N THR A 148 -1.65 -3.96 13.44
CA THR A 148 -2.95 -4.65 13.38
C THR A 148 -4.10 -3.69 13.67
N ALA A 149 -3.96 -2.78 14.64
CA ALA A 149 -4.96 -1.75 14.93
C ALA A 149 -5.14 -0.77 13.76
N GLU A 150 -4.06 -0.33 13.12
CA GLU A 150 -4.11 0.50 11.90
C GLU A 150 -4.83 -0.21 10.75
N LYS A 151 -4.57 -1.51 10.56
CA LYS A 151 -5.30 -2.33 9.57
C LYS A 151 -6.79 -2.40 9.88
N LEU A 152 -7.16 -2.59 11.15
CA LEU A 152 -8.55 -2.63 11.59
C LEU A 152 -9.26 -1.28 11.40
N ASP A 153 -8.64 -0.18 11.82
CA ASP A 153 -9.16 1.18 11.63
C ASP A 153 -9.35 1.50 10.14
N LYS A 154 -8.39 1.14 9.28
CA LYS A 154 -8.55 1.28 7.82
C LYS A 154 -9.76 0.50 7.29
N LEU A 155 -10.01 -0.71 7.80
CA LEU A 155 -11.16 -1.51 7.42
C LEU A 155 -12.46 -0.91 7.93
N GLU A 156 -12.49 -0.48 9.19
CA GLU A 156 -13.64 0.18 9.78
C GLU A 156 -14.04 1.42 8.98
N ARG A 157 -13.08 2.27 8.60
CA ARG A 157 -13.32 3.44 7.75
C ARG A 157 -13.90 3.07 6.38
N LYS A 158 -13.41 2.00 5.74
CA LYS A 158 -13.95 1.53 4.45
C LYS A 158 -15.38 1.02 4.60
N LEU A 159 -15.68 0.30 5.68
CA LEU A 159 -17.04 -0.19 5.96
C LEU A 159 -17.97 0.96 6.32
N ALA A 160 -17.50 1.94 7.09
CA ALA A 160 -18.26 3.15 7.39
C ALA A 160 -18.60 3.92 6.10
N TYR A 161 -17.62 4.10 5.21
CA TYR A 161 -17.83 4.68 3.89
C TYR A 161 -18.87 3.89 3.09
N ALA A 162 -18.75 2.55 3.02
CA ALA A 162 -19.72 1.71 2.31
C ALA A 162 -21.15 1.84 2.86
N ARG A 163 -21.29 1.98 4.19
CA ARG A 163 -22.59 2.15 4.87
C ARG A 163 -23.22 3.52 4.65
N GLN A 164 -22.41 4.59 4.60
CA GLN A 164 -22.88 5.97 4.47
C GLN A 164 -23.16 6.38 3.03
N THR A 165 -22.61 5.64 2.07
CA THR A 165 -22.72 5.95 0.65
C THR A 165 -23.97 5.34 0.03
N LEU A 166 -24.44 5.87 -1.11
CA LEU A 166 -25.35 5.16 -2.02
C LEU A 166 -24.92 3.68 -2.17
N PRO A 167 -25.84 2.74 -2.43
CA PRO A 167 -25.47 1.34 -2.64
C PRO A 167 -24.23 1.24 -3.51
N ILE A 168 -23.14 0.70 -2.95
CA ILE A 168 -21.78 0.90 -3.47
C ILE A 168 -21.64 0.45 -4.94
N ALA A 169 -22.43 -0.57 -5.33
CA ALA A 169 -22.57 -1.04 -6.71
C ALA A 169 -23.04 0.06 -7.68
N GLU A 170 -24.07 0.80 -7.27
CA GLU A 170 -24.65 1.85 -8.10
C GLU A 170 -23.70 3.05 -8.20
N LYS A 171 -23.03 3.40 -7.09
CA LYS A 171 -22.00 4.44 -7.14
C LYS A 171 -20.85 4.04 -8.07
N LEU A 172 -20.36 2.81 -7.99
CA LEU A 172 -19.32 2.30 -8.87
C LEU A 172 -19.72 2.43 -10.34
N ARG A 173 -20.97 2.06 -10.67
CA ARG A 173 -21.53 2.21 -12.02
C ARG A 173 -21.50 3.66 -12.49
N ILE A 174 -21.98 4.60 -11.67
CA ILE A 174 -22.03 6.03 -12.01
C ILE A 174 -20.63 6.61 -12.22
N VAL A 175 -19.72 6.36 -11.27
CA VAL A 175 -18.35 6.89 -11.34
C VAL A 175 -17.59 6.29 -12.52
N GLY A 176 -17.78 5.00 -12.82
CA GLY A 176 -17.20 4.33 -13.98
C GLY A 176 -17.68 4.92 -15.31
N VAL A 177 -18.99 5.18 -15.45
CA VAL A 177 -19.53 5.87 -16.64
C VAL A 177 -18.97 7.28 -16.76
N SER A 178 -18.94 8.05 -15.66
CA SER A 178 -18.37 9.41 -15.63
C SER A 178 -16.92 9.42 -16.10
N ASN A 179 -16.10 8.48 -15.62
CA ASN A 179 -14.70 8.37 -16.02
C ASN A 179 -14.55 8.06 -17.51
N ASN A 180 -15.36 7.14 -18.04
CA ASN A 180 -15.36 6.84 -19.47
C ASN A 180 -15.76 8.07 -20.31
N VAL A 181 -16.74 8.85 -19.87
CA VAL A 181 -17.13 10.10 -20.54
C VAL A 181 -15.97 11.10 -20.53
N LEU A 182 -15.28 11.30 -19.40
CA LEU A 182 -14.13 12.19 -19.31
C LEU A 182 -12.97 11.75 -20.20
N ARG A 183 -12.69 10.44 -20.25
CA ARG A 183 -11.66 9.89 -21.15
C ARG A 183 -11.99 10.11 -22.62
N ASN A 184 -13.26 9.96 -22.99
CA ASN A 184 -13.71 10.21 -24.36
C ASN A 184 -13.76 11.71 -24.72
N ALA A 185 -13.97 12.58 -23.73
CA ALA A 185 -13.98 14.02 -23.90
C ALA A 185 -12.57 14.63 -24.03
N MET A 186 -11.53 13.90 -23.64
CA MET A 186 -10.13 14.31 -23.88
C MET A 186 -9.85 14.31 -25.39
N SER A 187 -9.74 15.51 -25.96
CA SER A 187 -9.63 15.74 -27.41
C SER A 187 -8.38 15.11 -28.06
N SER A 188 -7.33 14.86 -27.28
CA SER A 188 -6.06 14.29 -27.76
C SER A 188 -5.76 12.97 -27.04
N PRO A 189 -5.58 11.85 -27.77
CA PRO A 189 -5.13 10.59 -27.19
C PRO A 189 -3.79 10.72 -26.44
N HIS A 190 -2.94 11.63 -26.89
CA HIS A 190 -1.65 11.90 -26.24
C HIS A 190 -1.83 12.59 -24.88
N ALA A 191 -2.68 13.62 -24.80
CA ALA A 191 -2.98 14.31 -23.55
C ALA A 191 -3.61 13.36 -22.52
N LEU A 192 -4.49 12.45 -22.96
CA LEU A 192 -5.04 11.41 -22.11
C LEU A 192 -3.94 10.48 -21.56
N GLU A 193 -3.00 10.06 -22.40
CA GLU A 193 -1.88 9.22 -21.96
C GLU A 193 -1.02 9.93 -20.90
N LEU A 194 -0.69 11.20 -21.12
CA LEU A 194 0.07 12.02 -20.17
C LEU A 194 -0.70 12.21 -18.84
N ALA A 195 -2.00 12.46 -18.90
CA ALA A 195 -2.85 12.58 -17.71
C ALA A 195 -2.89 11.27 -16.90
N LEU A 196 -3.07 10.13 -17.57
CA LEU A 196 -3.07 8.82 -16.93
C LEU A 196 -1.69 8.46 -16.36
N ARG A 197 -0.61 8.86 -17.04
CA ARG A 197 0.76 8.67 -16.56
C ARG A 197 1.01 9.50 -15.30
N LEU A 198 0.63 10.77 -15.29
CA LEU A 198 0.77 11.62 -14.11
C LEU A 198 -0.08 11.09 -12.95
N PHE A 199 -1.32 10.65 -13.22
CA PHE A 199 -2.17 10.00 -12.20
C PHE A 199 -1.46 8.82 -11.54
N ARG A 200 -0.86 7.93 -12.33
CA ARG A 200 -0.11 6.77 -11.80
C ARG A 200 1.10 7.18 -10.97
N LEU A 201 1.85 8.20 -11.40
CA LEU A 201 2.98 8.74 -10.65
C LEU A 201 2.53 9.33 -9.32
N ASN A 202 1.42 10.07 -9.30
CA ASN A 202 0.86 10.63 -8.08
C ASN A 202 0.36 9.55 -7.12
N GLU A 203 -0.29 8.49 -7.61
CA GLU A 203 -0.69 7.35 -6.76
C GLU A 203 0.54 6.65 -6.16
N LEU A 204 1.61 6.49 -6.95
CA LEU A 204 2.87 5.94 -6.44
C LEU A 204 3.51 6.85 -5.40
N LEU A 205 3.47 8.17 -5.62
CA LEU A 205 4.01 9.14 -4.67
C LEU A 205 3.25 9.10 -3.35
N LEU A 206 1.92 9.03 -3.38
CA LEU A 206 1.10 8.85 -2.17
C LEU A 206 1.50 7.59 -1.39
N PHE A 207 1.71 6.49 -2.12
CA PHE A 207 2.20 5.26 -1.51
C PHE A 207 3.57 5.43 -0.87
N LYS A 208 4.52 6.10 -1.54
CA LYS A 208 5.86 6.37 -1.00
C LYS A 208 5.85 7.31 0.20
N THR A 209 4.97 8.32 0.21
CA THR A 209 4.82 9.19 1.39
C THR A 209 4.27 8.42 2.60
N ASP A 210 3.36 7.47 2.39
CA ASP A 210 2.88 6.59 3.46
C ASP A 210 4.01 5.65 3.95
N GLU A 211 4.83 5.14 3.03
CA GLU A 211 6.00 4.30 3.35
C GLU A 211 7.05 5.07 4.16
N MET A 212 7.32 6.32 3.77
CA MET A 212 8.17 7.24 4.53
C MET A 212 7.67 7.47 5.96
N ALA A 213 6.36 7.71 6.13
CA ALA A 213 5.78 7.89 7.45
C ALA A 213 6.01 6.66 8.34
N ARG A 214 5.88 5.45 7.78
CA ARG A 214 6.22 4.21 8.49
C ARG A 214 7.69 4.10 8.82
N ALA A 215 8.59 4.42 7.88
CA ALA A 215 10.03 4.40 8.12
C ALA A 215 10.43 5.37 9.26
N ARG A 216 9.81 6.56 9.32
CA ARG A 216 10.01 7.51 10.42
C ARG A 216 9.54 6.95 11.76
N GLN A 217 8.38 6.32 11.80
CA GLN A 217 7.87 5.68 13.01
C GLN A 217 8.83 4.58 13.50
N GLU A 218 9.40 3.79 12.58
CA GLU A 218 10.42 2.80 12.92
C GLU A 218 11.69 3.43 13.49
N HIS A 219 12.13 4.55 12.92
CA HIS A 219 13.26 5.31 13.43
C HIS A 219 13.00 5.92 14.82
N GLU A 220 11.84 6.53 15.04
CA GLU A 220 11.42 7.06 16.35
C GLU A 220 11.38 5.95 17.40
N CYS A 221 10.84 4.78 17.04
CA CYS A 221 10.87 3.61 17.89
C CYS A 221 12.30 3.17 18.23
N ALA A 222 13.22 3.16 17.26
CA ALA A 222 14.62 2.84 17.50
C ALA A 222 15.27 3.84 18.49
N ILE A 223 14.97 5.14 18.37
CA ILE A 223 15.45 6.17 19.31
C ILE A 223 14.92 5.92 20.74
N VAL A 224 13.63 5.64 20.89
CA VAL A 224 13.05 5.37 22.23
C VAL A 224 13.76 4.18 22.88
N LEU A 225 14.04 3.13 22.12
CA LEU A 225 14.74 1.95 22.61
C LEU A 225 16.19 2.22 23.04
N THR A 226 16.89 3.15 22.39
CA THR A 226 18.26 3.54 22.80
C THR A 226 18.28 4.48 24.01
N LEU A 227 17.19 5.20 24.27
CA LEU A 227 17.06 6.15 25.37
C LEU A 227 16.50 5.54 26.67
N ILE A 228 15.91 4.34 26.64
CA ILE A 228 15.51 3.65 27.88
C ILE A 228 16.79 3.29 28.64
N PRO A 229 17.04 3.87 29.83
CA PRO A 229 18.26 3.60 30.55
C PRO A 229 18.30 2.12 30.95
N ALA A 230 19.47 1.49 30.81
CA ALA A 230 19.78 0.14 31.28
C ALA A 230 19.76 0.02 32.82
N GLN A 231 18.76 0.59 33.49
CA GLN A 231 18.59 0.58 34.96
C GLN A 231 17.94 -0.70 35.49
N GLY A 232 17.82 -1.76 34.67
CA GLY A 232 17.31 -3.06 35.10
C GLY A 232 18.36 -4.11 35.46
N ALA A 233 19.66 -3.85 35.25
CA ALA A 233 20.70 -4.89 35.30
C ALA A 233 21.70 -4.77 36.46
N SER A 234 21.43 -3.95 37.49
CA SER A 234 22.27 -3.89 38.70
C SER A 234 21.42 -3.92 39.96
N ALA A 235 20.85 -5.09 40.26
CA ALA A 235 20.29 -5.44 41.56
C ALA A 235 20.25 -6.96 41.73
N THR A 236 21.42 -7.59 41.76
CA THR A 236 21.65 -8.90 42.43
C THR A 236 23.07 -8.94 42.96
#